data_AF-A0A084SJY3-F1
#
_entry.id   AF-A0A084SJY3-F1
#
_cell.length_a   1.000
_cell.length_b   1.000
_cell.length_c   1.000
_cell.angle_alpha   90.00
_cell.angle_beta   90.00
_cell.angle_gamma   90.00
#
_symmetry.space_group_name_H-M   'P 1'
#
loop_
_entity.id
_entity.type
_entity.pdbx_description
1 polymer ?
#
loop_
_entity_poly.entity_id
_entity_poly.type
_entity_poly.pdbx_seq_one_letter_code
_entity_poly.pdbx_strand_id
1 'polypeptide(L)'
;MFSRWTVGRQFLAGLLLMSAMIGSFIVLTRKGNQTVMDANALVLQSYESLAHIERVFSLVKDADAGHRDYILSGNETTLDSFRQAQGSLSKELERLRQLLAGDAERLRLLESFTSALEQKLNSVRGNIEVRRAQGLDVAVARLNAGESARLMGNLRTAFSDLRQHEEQLLAARDAKQIEELVGLDKFYWIDGIGLLVICMGIAALIGRSLERRLSTAITQVQGSSADLHSAASQQVSGAREQASATTEISTTVKELLSTSRQIAGSAQQVARVADDTAGAARTGNDTVLRAQEAIDVVSRQVDSIVNHMLELGKRSQEIGGILDIINELAEQTNILAINATIESAGAGEHGKRFAVVADEIRKLADRVGGATKDIRVLIDEIRAASNTTIMATEDGSKAVQSSAKQFGEVAGNFRRIVELVRANLDVAREIELSTQQQTTAVEQVNTAILEVAQTARQAESTSAQTLQTANQLSQLSKQLSAILDASAAASASAS
;
A
#
# COMPACT_ATOMS: atom_id res chain seq x y z
N MET A 1 20.17 12.65 -31.45
CA MET A 1 20.08 13.78 -30.49
C MET A 1 18.67 14.00 -29.93
N PHE A 2 17.61 13.80 -30.73
CA PHE A 2 16.21 14.05 -30.31
C PHE A 2 15.57 13.03 -29.35
N SER A 3 16.12 11.82 -29.15
CA SER A 3 15.45 10.78 -28.33
C SER A 3 15.38 11.12 -26.83
N ARG A 4 16.23 12.02 -26.33
CA ARG A 4 16.29 12.43 -24.92
C ARG A 4 15.40 13.62 -24.55
N TRP A 5 14.76 14.26 -25.53
CA TRP A 5 13.92 15.43 -25.26
C TRP A 5 12.51 15.01 -24.82
N THR A 6 11.91 15.81 -23.93
CA THR A 6 10.49 15.69 -23.58
C THR A 6 9.64 16.03 -24.80
N VAL A 7 8.44 15.45 -24.90
CA VAL A 7 7.49 15.70 -26.01
C VAL A 7 7.28 17.20 -26.21
N GLY A 8 7.09 17.95 -25.12
CA GLY A 8 6.95 19.40 -25.17
C GLY A 8 8.16 20.10 -25.83
N ARG A 9 9.39 19.68 -25.51
CA ARG A 9 10.60 20.24 -26.12
C ARG A 9 10.75 19.87 -27.59
N GLN A 10 10.37 18.66 -27.99
CA GLN A 10 10.39 18.25 -29.39
C GLN A 10 9.37 19.04 -30.22
N PHE A 11 8.16 19.24 -29.67
CA PHE A 11 7.11 20.05 -30.29
C PHE A 11 7.56 21.51 -30.44
N LEU A 12 8.11 22.11 -29.37
CA LEU A 12 8.62 23.48 -29.39
C LEU A 12 9.78 23.66 -30.37
N ALA A 13 10.73 22.72 -30.43
CA ALA A 13 11.79 22.78 -31.43
C ALA A 13 11.28 22.64 -32.85
N GLY A 14 10.33 21.73 -33.12
CA GLY A 14 9.71 21.60 -34.43
C GLY A 14 9.00 22.88 -34.86
N LEU A 15 8.25 23.49 -33.93
CA LEU A 15 7.53 24.75 -34.18
C LEU A 15 8.50 25.92 -34.41
N LEU A 16 9.56 26.04 -33.62
CA LEU A 16 10.61 27.05 -33.82
C LEU A 16 11.35 26.88 -35.14
N LEU A 17 11.65 25.63 -35.54
CA LEU A 17 12.26 25.33 -36.84
C LEU A 17 11.34 25.73 -37.99
N MET A 18 10.06 25.38 -37.92
CA MET A 18 9.08 25.78 -38.93
C MET A 18 8.93 27.30 -39.00
N SER A 19 8.84 27.99 -37.86
CA SER A 19 8.77 29.45 -37.83
C SER A 19 10.02 30.11 -38.41
N ALA A 20 11.21 29.57 -38.13
CA ALA A 20 12.46 30.08 -38.70
C ALA A 20 12.53 29.87 -40.23
N MET A 21 12.10 28.71 -40.71
CA MET A 21 12.06 28.42 -42.16
C MET A 21 11.02 29.30 -42.89
N ILE A 22 9.83 29.49 -42.31
CA ILE A 22 8.82 30.41 -42.85
C ILE A 22 9.38 31.84 -42.88
N GLY A 23 10.05 32.27 -41.80
CA GLY A 23 10.70 33.58 -41.75
C GLY A 23 11.76 33.76 -42.84
N SER A 24 12.60 32.75 -43.07
CA SER A 24 13.58 32.73 -44.15
C SER A 24 12.93 32.83 -45.53
N PHE A 25 11.88 32.03 -45.78
CA PHE A 25 11.12 32.05 -47.04
C PHE A 25 10.53 33.43 -47.33
N ILE A 26 9.96 34.11 -46.33
CA ILE A 26 9.43 35.47 -46.46
C ILE A 26 10.54 36.46 -46.86
N VAL A 27 11.72 36.38 -46.24
CA VAL A 27 12.85 37.27 -46.54
C VAL A 27 13.36 37.05 -47.96
N LEU A 28 13.54 35.79 -48.37
CA LEU A 28 13.97 35.42 -49.73
C LEU A 28 12.96 35.87 -50.79
N THR A 29 11.68 35.64 -50.55
CA THR A 29 10.55 36.10 -51.38
C THR A 29 10.59 37.60 -51.58
N ARG A 30 10.76 38.36 -50.49
CA ARG A 30 10.82 39.82 -50.55
C ARG A 30 12.00 40.29 -51.40
N LYS A 31 13.16 39.66 -51.27
CA LYS A 31 14.37 39.99 -52.05
C LYS A 31 14.19 39.68 -53.53
N GLY A 32 13.62 38.53 -53.87
CA GLY A 32 13.34 38.15 -55.27
C GLY A 32 12.35 39.10 -55.95
N ASN A 33 11.28 39.49 -55.25
CA ASN A 33 10.34 40.49 -55.75
C ASN A 33 10.99 41.85 -56.02
N GLN A 34 11.93 42.28 -55.16
CA GLN A 34 12.66 43.54 -55.38
C GLN A 34 13.48 43.50 -56.68
N THR A 35 14.20 42.40 -56.94
CA THR A 35 14.98 42.22 -58.18
C THR A 35 14.10 42.35 -59.43
N VAL A 36 12.91 41.74 -59.42
CA VAL A 36 11.94 41.84 -60.53
C VAL A 36 11.40 43.26 -60.68
N MET A 37 11.11 43.96 -59.58
CA MET A 37 10.66 45.35 -59.64
C MET A 37 11.73 46.27 -60.24
N ASP A 38 13.00 46.07 -59.87
CA ASP A 38 14.12 46.84 -60.41
C ASP A 38 14.31 46.57 -61.91
N ALA A 39 14.21 45.31 -62.35
CA ALA A 39 14.27 44.95 -63.77
C ALA A 39 13.12 45.58 -64.58
N ASN A 40 11.90 45.55 -64.04
CA ASN A 40 10.72 46.17 -64.66
C ASN A 40 10.85 47.70 -64.78
N ALA A 41 11.44 48.37 -63.79
CA ALA A 41 11.68 49.81 -63.84
C ALA A 41 12.63 50.21 -64.98
N LEU A 42 13.67 49.41 -65.24
CA LEU A 42 14.62 49.63 -66.34
C LEU A 42 13.98 49.43 -67.72
N VAL A 43 13.08 48.45 -67.86
CA VAL A 43 12.30 48.24 -69.09
C VAL A 43 11.38 49.43 -69.36
N LEU A 44 10.64 49.89 -68.34
CA LEU A 44 9.77 51.06 -68.47
C LEU A 44 10.57 52.33 -68.85
N GLN A 45 11.76 52.52 -68.29
CA GLN A 45 12.66 53.60 -68.64
C GLN A 45 13.09 53.55 -70.12
N SER A 46 13.35 52.36 -70.67
CA SER A 46 13.71 52.19 -72.08
C SER A 46 12.55 52.49 -73.03
N TYR A 47 11.32 52.09 -72.68
CA TYR A 47 10.10 52.50 -73.39
C TYR A 47 9.92 54.03 -73.38
N GLU A 48 10.14 54.67 -72.23
CA GLU A 48 10.03 56.13 -72.10
C GLU A 48 11.07 56.84 -72.99
N SER A 49 12.33 56.39 -72.99
CA SER A 49 13.36 56.97 -73.86
C SER A 49 13.05 56.81 -75.34
N LEU A 50 12.58 55.65 -75.78
CA LEU A 50 12.24 55.42 -77.19
C LEU A 50 11.13 56.38 -77.65
N ALA A 51 10.11 56.56 -76.81
CA ALA A 51 9.01 57.49 -77.09
C ALA A 51 9.49 58.96 -77.18
N HIS A 52 10.50 59.35 -76.40
CA HIS A 52 11.09 60.69 -76.47
C HIS A 52 12.00 60.86 -77.70
N ILE A 53 12.80 59.85 -78.06
CA ILE A 53 13.61 59.83 -79.28
C ILE A 53 12.72 60.04 -80.52
N GLU A 54 11.60 59.30 -80.60
CA GLU A 54 10.63 59.42 -81.69
C GLU A 54 9.93 60.80 -81.70
N ARG A 55 9.54 61.32 -80.53
CA ARG A 55 8.93 62.66 -80.41
C ARG A 55 9.88 63.76 -80.90
N VAL A 56 11.15 63.75 -80.48
CA VAL A 56 12.16 64.72 -80.93
C VAL A 56 12.31 64.69 -82.44
N PHE A 57 12.43 63.50 -83.03
CA PHE A 57 12.57 63.37 -84.49
C PHE A 57 11.31 63.79 -85.25
N SER A 58 10.11 63.48 -84.72
CA SER A 58 8.84 63.92 -85.33
C SER A 58 8.70 65.43 -85.33
N LEU A 59 8.97 66.10 -84.20
CA LEU A 59 8.94 67.57 -84.10
C LEU A 59 9.83 68.21 -85.16
N VAL A 60 11.00 67.63 -85.43
CA VAL A 60 11.95 68.15 -86.41
C VAL A 60 11.53 67.85 -87.85
N LYS A 61 10.91 66.70 -88.08
CA LYS A 61 10.31 66.37 -89.38
C LYS A 61 9.18 67.33 -89.72
N ASP A 62 8.30 67.62 -88.76
CA ASP A 62 7.17 68.53 -88.92
C ASP A 62 7.66 69.98 -89.08
N ALA A 63 8.72 70.35 -88.37
CA ALA A 63 9.42 71.62 -88.51
C ALA A 63 10.12 71.78 -89.86
N ASP A 64 10.78 70.73 -90.39
CA ASP A 64 11.39 70.75 -91.74
C ASP A 64 10.33 70.81 -92.83
N ALA A 65 9.19 70.13 -92.65
CA ALA A 65 8.06 70.18 -93.57
C ALA A 65 7.44 71.59 -93.61
N GLY A 66 7.14 72.18 -92.45
CA GLY A 66 6.63 73.55 -92.35
C GLY A 66 7.63 74.59 -92.87
N HIS A 67 8.91 74.39 -92.62
CA HIS A 67 9.98 75.18 -93.23
C HIS A 67 9.98 75.10 -94.76
N ARG A 68 9.91 73.90 -95.35
CA ARG A 68 9.87 73.75 -96.82
C ARG A 68 8.65 74.45 -97.42
N ASP A 69 7.50 74.31 -96.77
CA ASP A 69 6.26 74.97 -97.19
C ASP A 69 6.37 76.49 -97.08
N TYR A 70 7.02 77.02 -96.04
CA TYR A 70 7.33 78.46 -95.92
C TYR A 70 8.22 78.96 -97.05
N ILE A 71 9.27 78.21 -97.40
CA ILE A 71 10.18 78.64 -98.48
C ILE A 71 9.40 78.74 -99.80
N LEU A 72 8.51 77.78 -100.09
CA LEU A 72 7.70 77.75 -101.31
C LEU A 72 6.56 78.79 -101.32
N SER A 73 5.78 78.88 -100.25
CA SER A 73 4.55 79.68 -100.18
C SER A 73 4.77 81.11 -99.68
N GLY A 74 5.81 81.35 -98.85
CA GLY A 74 6.01 82.60 -98.11
C GLY A 74 5.02 82.81 -96.94
N ASN A 75 4.15 81.83 -96.65
CA ASN A 75 3.12 81.98 -95.61
C ASN A 75 3.68 81.71 -94.21
N GLU A 76 3.74 82.75 -93.36
CA GLU A 76 4.24 82.66 -91.99
C GLU A 76 3.53 81.65 -91.08
N THR A 77 2.27 81.26 -91.36
CA THR A 77 1.57 80.25 -90.54
C THR A 77 2.18 78.86 -90.70
N THR A 78 2.87 78.59 -91.80
CA THR A 78 3.56 77.31 -92.05
C THR A 78 4.78 77.12 -91.13
N LEU A 79 5.27 78.21 -90.53
CA LEU A 79 6.35 78.18 -89.52
C LEU A 79 5.85 77.87 -88.10
N ASP A 80 4.55 77.71 -87.87
CA ASP A 80 4.03 77.38 -86.55
C ASP A 80 4.56 76.03 -86.04
N SER A 81 4.70 75.03 -86.93
CA SER A 81 5.34 73.74 -86.57
C SER A 81 6.82 73.91 -86.20
N PHE A 82 7.53 74.83 -86.85
CA PHE A 82 8.92 75.15 -86.51
C PHE A 82 9.03 75.89 -85.16
N ARG A 83 8.15 76.87 -84.89
CA ARG A 83 8.08 77.56 -83.59
C ARG A 83 7.71 76.60 -82.46
N GLN A 84 6.74 75.71 -82.69
CA GLN A 84 6.33 74.68 -81.73
C GLN A 84 7.47 73.70 -81.45
N ALA A 85 8.19 73.26 -82.48
CA ALA A 85 9.37 72.43 -82.32
C ALA A 85 10.42 73.16 -81.47
N GLN A 86 10.76 74.42 -81.79
CA GLN A 86 11.73 75.20 -80.99
C GLN A 86 11.34 75.32 -79.52
N GLY A 87 10.05 75.49 -79.20
CA GLY A 87 9.57 75.56 -77.83
C GLY A 87 9.55 74.22 -77.07
N SER A 88 9.44 73.09 -77.79
CA SER A 88 9.30 71.75 -77.19
C SER A 88 10.60 70.94 -77.18
N LEU A 89 11.49 71.17 -78.13
CA LEU A 89 12.73 70.43 -78.34
C LEU A 89 13.65 70.46 -77.12
N SER A 90 13.82 71.62 -76.48
CA SER A 90 14.65 71.75 -75.28
C SER A 90 14.14 70.89 -74.14
N LYS A 91 12.82 70.86 -73.92
CA LYS A 91 12.18 70.05 -72.89
C LYS A 91 12.29 68.55 -73.17
N GLU A 92 12.10 68.15 -74.42
CA GLU A 92 12.18 66.74 -74.83
C GLU A 92 13.63 66.22 -74.78
N LEU A 93 14.63 67.03 -75.18
CA LEU A 93 16.04 66.69 -75.08
C LEU A 93 16.53 66.62 -73.63
N GLU A 94 16.09 67.53 -72.75
CA GLU A 94 16.44 67.49 -71.33
C GLU A 94 15.86 66.23 -70.66
N ARG A 95 14.61 65.89 -70.98
CA ARG A 95 14.00 64.65 -70.49
C ARG A 95 14.74 63.42 -71.01
N LEU A 96 15.13 63.42 -72.28
CA LEU A 96 15.90 62.33 -72.88
C LEU A 96 17.29 62.21 -72.22
N ARG A 97 17.96 63.33 -71.93
CA ARG A 97 19.24 63.34 -71.19
C ARG A 97 19.12 62.74 -69.79
N GLN A 98 18.03 63.00 -69.09
CA GLN A 98 17.75 62.39 -67.78
C GLN A 98 17.47 60.89 -67.89
N LEU A 99 16.69 60.46 -68.89
CA LEU A 99 16.37 59.04 -69.11
C LEU A 99 17.57 58.23 -69.59
N LEU A 100 18.52 58.85 -70.28
CA LEU A 100 19.73 58.21 -70.78
C LEU A 100 20.91 58.32 -69.80
N ALA A 101 20.72 58.98 -68.65
CA ALA A 101 21.74 59.09 -67.62
C ALA A 101 22.14 57.70 -67.09
N GLY A 102 23.44 57.51 -66.88
CA GLY A 102 24.01 56.26 -66.33
C GLY A 102 24.59 55.29 -67.35
N ASP A 103 24.46 55.56 -68.66
CA ASP A 103 25.09 54.76 -69.71
C ASP A 103 25.91 55.68 -70.63
N ALA A 104 27.21 55.43 -70.70
CA ALA A 104 28.16 56.26 -71.45
C ALA A 104 27.90 56.21 -72.97
N GLU A 105 27.44 55.08 -73.49
CA GLU A 105 27.17 54.92 -74.92
C GLU A 105 25.88 55.63 -75.32
N ARG A 106 24.83 55.52 -74.50
CA ARG A 106 23.55 56.23 -74.69
C ARG A 106 23.75 57.75 -74.69
N LEU A 107 24.55 58.28 -73.75
CA LEU A 107 24.86 59.71 -73.69
C LEU A 107 25.65 60.19 -74.91
N ARG A 108 26.60 59.38 -75.40
CA ARG A 108 27.36 59.69 -76.63
C ARG A 108 26.47 59.74 -77.87
N LEU A 109 25.55 58.79 -78.01
CA LEU A 109 24.59 58.75 -79.11
C LEU A 109 23.59 59.91 -79.03
N LEU A 110 23.14 60.28 -77.83
CA LEU A 110 22.32 61.46 -77.59
C LEU A 110 23.06 62.75 -77.99
N GLU A 111 24.34 62.88 -77.66
CA GLU A 111 25.15 64.04 -78.03
C GLU A 111 25.33 64.14 -79.55
N SER A 112 25.58 63.02 -80.23
CA SER A 112 25.61 62.94 -81.71
C SER A 112 24.27 63.35 -82.33
N PHE A 113 23.16 62.83 -81.80
CA PHE A 113 21.81 63.19 -82.23
C PHE A 113 21.50 64.68 -81.99
N THR A 114 21.84 65.20 -80.82
CA THR A 114 21.66 66.61 -80.46
C THR A 114 22.49 67.53 -81.36
N SER A 115 23.73 67.17 -81.68
CA SER A 115 24.59 67.93 -82.60
C SER A 115 24.02 67.96 -84.02
N ALA A 116 23.57 66.81 -84.55
CA ALA A 116 22.93 66.74 -85.85
C ALA A 116 21.63 67.56 -85.92
N LEU A 117 20.88 67.55 -84.82
CA LEU A 117 19.64 68.29 -84.63
C LEU A 117 19.86 69.80 -84.61
N GLU A 118 20.84 70.28 -83.85
CA GLU A 118 21.21 71.69 -83.80
C GLU A 118 21.69 72.19 -85.17
N GLN A 119 22.53 71.43 -85.87
CA GLN A 119 22.96 71.74 -87.23
C GLN A 119 21.77 71.88 -88.18
N LYS A 120 20.79 70.96 -88.07
CA LYS A 120 19.57 70.99 -88.89
C LYS A 120 18.71 72.21 -88.58
N LEU A 121 18.45 72.51 -87.30
CA LEU A 121 17.63 73.66 -86.89
C LEU A 121 18.28 75.01 -87.24
N ASN A 122 19.61 75.11 -87.12
CA ASN A 122 20.35 76.31 -87.52
C ASN A 122 20.31 76.51 -89.03
N SER A 123 20.39 75.44 -89.83
CA SER A 123 20.19 75.50 -91.28
C SER A 123 18.78 75.96 -91.64
N VAL A 124 17.74 75.44 -90.97
CA VAL A 124 16.36 75.88 -91.15
C VAL A 124 16.20 77.37 -90.81
N ARG A 125 16.75 77.83 -89.67
CA ARG A 125 16.72 79.26 -89.29
C ARG A 125 17.37 80.15 -90.35
N GLY A 126 18.56 79.77 -90.82
CA GLY A 126 19.29 80.51 -91.86
C GLY A 126 18.55 80.55 -93.20
N ASN A 127 17.79 79.50 -93.54
CA ASN A 127 16.97 79.47 -94.77
C ASN A 127 15.73 80.37 -94.64
N ILE A 128 15.08 80.40 -93.47
CA ILE A 128 13.96 81.32 -93.18
C ILE A 128 14.42 82.78 -93.29
N GLU A 129 15.59 83.11 -92.73
CA GLU A 129 16.16 84.46 -92.80
C GLU A 129 16.51 84.87 -94.24
N VAL A 130 17.12 83.98 -95.03
CA VAL A 130 17.38 84.24 -96.46
C VAL A 130 16.09 84.44 -97.23
N ARG A 131 15.04 83.65 -96.97
CA ARG A 131 13.74 83.83 -97.63
C ARG A 131 13.10 85.18 -97.31
N ARG A 132 13.23 85.66 -96.07
CA ARG A 132 12.74 86.98 -95.62
C ARG A 132 13.55 88.15 -96.21
N ALA A 133 14.88 87.99 -96.34
CA ALA A 133 15.77 89.08 -96.74
C ALA A 133 16.02 89.17 -98.25
N GLN A 134 16.03 88.03 -98.97
CA GLN A 134 16.53 87.93 -100.34
C GLN A 134 15.52 87.33 -101.34
N GLY A 135 14.31 86.98 -100.89
CA GLY A 135 13.23 86.48 -101.77
C GLY A 135 13.28 84.98 -102.08
N LEU A 136 12.39 84.53 -102.97
CA LEU A 136 12.14 83.10 -103.24
C LEU A 136 13.31 82.43 -103.96
N ASP A 137 13.83 83.06 -105.00
CA ASP A 137 14.79 82.44 -105.92
C ASP A 137 16.11 82.06 -105.21
N VAL A 138 16.60 82.93 -104.33
CA VAL A 138 17.82 82.69 -103.55
C VAL A 138 17.60 81.62 -102.49
N ALA A 139 16.43 81.60 -101.85
CA ALA A 139 16.08 80.60 -100.84
C ALA A 139 15.92 79.18 -101.45
N VAL A 140 15.30 79.08 -102.64
CA VAL A 140 15.16 77.82 -103.38
C VAL A 140 16.52 77.34 -103.92
N ALA A 141 17.37 78.23 -104.44
CA ALA A 141 18.73 77.88 -104.85
C ALA A 141 19.56 77.31 -103.69
N ARG A 142 19.43 77.91 -102.48
CA ARG A 142 20.09 77.42 -101.26
C ARG A 142 19.56 76.06 -100.79
N LEU A 143 18.25 75.83 -100.88
CA LEU A 143 17.66 74.50 -100.62
C LEU A 143 18.17 73.45 -101.61
N ASN A 144 18.28 73.81 -102.89
CA ASN A 144 18.74 72.92 -103.96
C ASN A 144 20.26 72.67 -103.94
N ALA A 145 21.02 73.41 -103.14
CA ALA A 145 22.46 73.18 -102.92
C ALA A 145 22.75 71.88 -102.13
N GLY A 146 21.73 71.12 -101.73
CA GLY A 146 21.86 69.78 -101.13
C GLY A 146 22.20 69.78 -99.64
N GLU A 147 22.54 70.92 -99.03
CA GLU A 147 22.91 71.03 -97.61
C GLU A 147 21.77 70.57 -96.67
N SER A 148 20.53 71.02 -96.92
CA SER A 148 19.34 70.63 -96.12
C SER A 148 19.02 69.14 -96.19
N ALA A 149 19.28 68.50 -97.33
CA ALA A 149 19.10 67.07 -97.52
C ALA A 149 20.21 66.27 -96.80
N ARG A 150 21.46 66.73 -96.89
CA ARG A 150 22.60 66.15 -96.18
C ARG A 150 22.42 66.22 -94.66
N LEU A 151 22.03 67.38 -94.13
CA LEU A 151 21.79 67.55 -92.69
C LEU A 151 20.62 66.70 -92.19
N MET A 152 19.55 66.55 -92.97
CA MET A 152 18.44 65.64 -92.62
C MET A 152 18.87 64.17 -92.71
N GLY A 153 19.77 63.82 -93.64
CA GLY A 153 20.42 62.51 -93.71
C GLY A 153 21.22 62.20 -92.45
N ASN A 154 22.11 63.10 -92.04
CA ASN A 154 22.90 62.96 -90.80
C ASN A 154 22.00 62.85 -89.56
N LEU A 155 20.95 63.67 -89.47
CA LEU A 155 19.99 63.60 -88.37
C LEU A 155 19.23 62.26 -88.37
N ARG A 156 18.85 61.74 -89.55
CA ARG A 156 18.21 60.43 -89.67
C ARG A 156 19.16 59.30 -89.27
N THR A 157 20.44 59.38 -89.61
CA THR A 157 21.45 58.41 -89.17
C THR A 157 21.62 58.46 -87.66
N ALA A 158 21.85 59.64 -87.07
CA ALA A 158 22.01 59.77 -85.63
C ALA A 158 20.74 59.37 -84.84
N PHE A 159 19.56 59.65 -85.39
CA PHE A 159 18.28 59.14 -84.87
C PHE A 159 18.23 57.61 -84.94
N SER A 160 18.59 57.02 -86.08
CA SER A 160 18.58 55.58 -86.29
C SER A 160 19.54 54.89 -85.34
N ASP A 161 20.76 55.40 -85.16
CA ASP A 161 21.77 54.83 -84.27
C ASP A 161 21.29 54.88 -82.82
N LEU A 162 20.76 56.02 -82.37
CA LEU A 162 20.23 56.19 -81.02
C LEU A 162 19.00 55.31 -80.77
N ARG A 163 18.06 55.28 -81.72
CA ARG A 163 16.86 54.44 -81.69
C ARG A 163 17.22 52.95 -81.66
N GLN A 164 18.10 52.51 -82.57
CA GLN A 164 18.50 51.11 -82.68
C GLN A 164 19.22 50.63 -81.44
N HIS A 165 20.09 51.46 -80.85
CA HIS A 165 20.76 51.14 -79.60
C HIS A 165 19.75 51.03 -78.44
N GLU A 166 18.78 51.93 -78.34
CA GLU A 166 17.73 51.87 -77.32
C GLU A 166 16.80 50.64 -77.51
N GLU A 167 16.47 50.29 -78.76
CA GLU A 167 15.71 49.07 -79.09
C GLU A 167 16.48 47.78 -78.73
N GLN A 168 17.79 47.74 -78.98
CA GLN A 168 18.64 46.61 -78.57
C GLN A 168 18.74 46.49 -77.04
N LEU A 169 18.89 47.61 -76.35
CA LEU A 169 18.94 47.65 -74.89
C LEU A 169 17.60 47.24 -74.28
N LEU A 170 16.48 47.68 -74.84
CA LEU A 170 15.14 47.25 -74.45
C LEU A 170 14.98 45.73 -74.61
N ALA A 171 15.37 45.17 -75.76
CA ALA A 171 15.30 43.72 -75.98
C ALA A 171 16.15 42.93 -74.97
N ALA A 172 17.34 43.42 -74.63
CA ALA A 172 18.19 42.81 -73.60
C ALA A 172 17.59 42.91 -72.20
N ARG A 173 16.96 44.05 -71.86
CA ARG A 173 16.28 44.28 -70.58
C ARG A 173 15.00 43.45 -70.46
N ASP A 174 14.21 43.32 -71.52
CA ASP A 174 13.02 42.48 -71.59
C ASP A 174 13.39 41.00 -71.40
N ALA A 175 14.43 40.52 -72.09
CA ALA A 175 14.91 39.15 -71.93
C ALA A 175 15.36 38.88 -70.48
N LYS A 176 16.10 39.83 -69.88
CA LYS A 176 16.53 39.73 -68.48
C LYS A 176 15.36 39.77 -67.50
N GLN A 177 14.35 40.61 -67.74
CA GLN A 177 13.14 40.66 -66.91
C GLN A 177 12.38 39.32 -66.94
N ILE A 178 12.23 38.71 -68.13
CA ILE A 178 11.61 37.39 -68.27
C ILE A 178 12.43 36.32 -67.54
N GLU A 179 13.76 36.37 -67.63
CA GLU A 179 14.64 35.45 -66.91
C GLU A 179 14.47 35.56 -65.39
N GLU A 180 14.44 36.79 -64.84
CA GLU A 180 14.21 37.04 -63.41
C GLU A 180 12.80 36.58 -62.96
N LEU A 181 11.77 36.80 -63.79
CA LEU A 181 10.40 36.33 -63.52
C LEU A 181 10.31 34.80 -63.50
N VAL A 182 10.92 34.12 -64.46
CA VAL A 182 10.97 32.65 -64.52
C VAL A 182 11.80 32.07 -63.38
N GLY A 183 12.91 32.73 -63.01
CA GLY A 183 13.72 32.38 -61.85
C GLY A 183 12.93 32.48 -60.55
N LEU A 184 12.13 33.54 -60.40
CA LEU A 184 11.27 33.76 -59.24
C LEU A 184 10.14 32.72 -59.14
N ASP A 185 9.47 32.39 -60.24
CA ASP A 185 8.43 31.34 -60.27
C ASP A 185 8.99 29.97 -59.89
N LYS A 186 10.15 29.60 -60.44
CA LYS A 186 10.86 28.36 -60.05
C LYS A 186 11.23 28.37 -58.57
N PHE A 187 11.71 29.51 -58.05
CA PHE A 187 12.04 29.65 -56.64
C PHE A 187 10.83 29.42 -55.74
N TYR A 188 9.67 30.01 -56.07
CA TYR A 188 8.44 29.81 -55.29
C TYR A 188 7.97 28.36 -55.27
N TRP A 189 7.99 27.67 -56.41
CA TRP A 189 7.60 26.27 -56.48
C TRP A 189 8.56 25.34 -55.73
N ILE A 190 9.87 25.50 -55.93
CA ILE A 190 10.87 24.62 -55.30
C ILE A 190 10.92 24.83 -53.78
N ASP A 191 11.03 26.09 -53.33
CA ASP A 191 11.21 26.40 -51.92
C ASP A 191 9.88 26.23 -51.15
N GLY A 192 8.74 26.53 -51.80
CA GLY A 192 7.41 26.30 -51.24
C GLY A 192 7.09 24.81 -51.05
N ILE A 193 7.32 23.97 -52.07
CA ILE A 193 7.14 22.51 -51.94
C ILE A 193 8.15 21.93 -50.95
N GLY A 194 9.41 22.37 -51.01
CA GLY A 194 10.46 21.91 -50.08
C GLY A 194 10.11 22.19 -48.61
N LEU A 195 9.63 23.40 -48.31
CA LEU A 195 9.15 23.79 -46.99
C LEU A 195 7.98 22.91 -46.55
N LEU A 196 7.01 22.66 -47.43
CA LEU A 196 5.84 21.82 -47.15
C LEU A 196 6.24 20.38 -46.79
N VAL A 197 7.15 19.79 -47.56
CA VAL A 197 7.65 18.42 -47.32
C VAL A 197 8.41 18.35 -45.99
N ILE A 198 9.25 19.35 -45.68
CA ILE A 198 9.98 19.38 -44.41
C ILE A 198 9.02 19.55 -43.22
N CYS A 199 8.05 20.46 -43.31
CA CYS A 199 7.01 20.64 -42.29
C CYS A 199 6.21 19.35 -42.07
N MET A 200 5.81 18.68 -43.16
CA MET A 200 5.08 17.41 -43.10
C MET A 200 5.93 16.28 -42.49
N GLY A 201 7.22 16.22 -42.84
CA GLY A 201 8.17 15.27 -42.25
C GLY A 201 8.38 15.49 -40.75
N ILE A 202 8.54 16.74 -40.31
CA ILE A 202 8.65 17.09 -38.88
C ILE A 202 7.35 16.72 -38.14
N ALA A 203 6.19 17.06 -38.69
CA ALA A 203 4.89 16.71 -38.12
C ALA A 203 4.72 15.18 -37.99
N ALA A 204 5.06 14.41 -39.02
CA ALA A 204 4.99 12.95 -39.00
C ALA A 204 5.96 12.32 -37.99
N LEU A 205 7.18 12.86 -37.85
CA LEU A 205 8.16 12.38 -36.86
C LEU A 205 7.67 12.62 -35.42
N ILE A 206 7.12 13.81 -35.16
CA ILE A 206 6.56 14.15 -33.84
C ILE A 206 5.35 13.26 -33.55
N GLY A 207 4.41 13.13 -34.49
CA GLY A 207 3.22 12.27 -34.36
C GLY A 207 3.57 10.82 -34.02
N ARG A 208 4.41 10.18 -34.83
CA ARG A 208 4.87 8.79 -34.59
C ARG A 208 5.59 8.62 -33.25
N SER A 209 6.36 9.62 -32.83
CA SER A 209 7.06 9.57 -31.53
C SER A 209 6.10 9.64 -30.35
N LEU A 210 5.02 10.42 -30.49
CA LEU A 210 3.99 10.58 -29.47
C LEU A 210 3.12 9.33 -29.37
N GLU A 211 2.69 8.78 -30.50
CA GLU A 211 1.92 7.53 -30.59
C GLU A 211 2.64 6.38 -29.89
N ARG A 212 3.93 6.16 -30.18
CA ARG A 212 4.73 5.10 -29.55
C ARG A 212 4.84 5.26 -28.03
N ARG A 213 5.06 6.48 -27.55
CA ARG A 213 5.18 6.77 -26.11
C ARG A 213 3.83 6.57 -25.40
N LEU A 214 2.75 7.05 -26.02
CA LEU A 214 1.42 6.90 -25.46
C LEU A 214 0.97 5.44 -25.46
N SER A 215 1.24 4.69 -26.54
CA SER A 215 0.99 3.26 -26.62
C SER A 215 1.73 2.49 -25.53
N THR A 216 3.02 2.78 -25.30
CA THR A 216 3.80 2.14 -24.21
C THR A 216 3.25 2.48 -22.82
N ALA A 217 2.80 3.73 -22.61
CA ALA A 217 2.19 4.12 -21.34
C ALA A 217 0.84 3.41 -21.11
N ILE A 218 0.03 3.26 -22.16
CA ILE A 218 -1.24 2.53 -22.12
C ILE A 218 -1.03 1.05 -21.82
N THR A 219 -0.07 0.39 -22.47
CA THR A 219 0.22 -1.03 -22.18
C THR A 219 0.75 -1.21 -20.76
N GLN A 220 1.57 -0.29 -20.26
CA GLN A 220 2.02 -0.29 -18.86
C GLN A 220 0.84 -0.13 -17.89
N VAL A 221 -0.07 0.80 -18.15
CA VAL A 221 -1.28 1.02 -17.32
C VAL A 221 -2.19 -0.20 -17.34
N GLN A 222 -2.38 -0.85 -18.49
CA GLN A 222 -3.10 -2.12 -18.60
C GLN A 222 -2.45 -3.24 -17.77
N GLY A 223 -1.13 -3.39 -17.86
CA GLY A 223 -0.39 -4.38 -17.07
C GLY A 223 -0.54 -4.14 -15.56
N SER A 224 -0.23 -2.91 -15.11
CA SER A 224 -0.38 -2.54 -13.69
C SER A 224 -1.82 -2.64 -13.19
N SER A 225 -2.81 -2.36 -14.04
CA SER A 225 -4.22 -2.54 -13.72
C SER A 225 -4.58 -4.01 -13.55
N ALA A 226 -4.04 -4.92 -14.37
CA ALA A 226 -4.26 -6.35 -14.24
C ALA A 226 -3.59 -6.90 -12.97
N ASP A 227 -2.37 -6.44 -12.66
CA ASP A 227 -1.67 -6.80 -11.42
C ASP A 227 -2.44 -6.33 -10.18
N LEU A 228 -2.94 -5.09 -10.19
CA LEU A 228 -3.79 -4.56 -9.11
C LEU A 228 -5.07 -5.37 -8.95
N HIS A 229 -5.70 -5.76 -10.06
CA HIS A 229 -6.91 -6.59 -10.01
C HIS A 229 -6.62 -7.95 -9.38
N SER A 230 -5.54 -8.61 -9.79
CA SER A 230 -5.12 -9.90 -9.23
C SER A 230 -4.81 -9.80 -7.73
N ALA A 231 -3.99 -8.81 -7.35
CA ALA A 231 -3.61 -8.58 -5.95
C ALA A 231 -4.83 -8.26 -5.07
N ALA A 232 -5.71 -7.38 -5.52
CA ALA A 232 -6.91 -7.01 -4.78
C ALA A 232 -7.91 -8.18 -4.68
N SER A 233 -8.06 -8.99 -5.74
CA SER A 233 -8.86 -10.22 -5.71
C SER A 233 -8.32 -11.22 -4.68
N GLN A 234 -7.01 -11.43 -4.66
CA GLN A 234 -6.38 -12.31 -3.67
C GLN A 234 -6.60 -11.79 -2.24
N GLN A 235 -6.52 -10.47 -2.04
CA GLN A 235 -6.68 -9.84 -0.74
C GLN A 235 -8.14 -9.88 -0.24
N VAL A 236 -9.13 -9.78 -1.14
CA VAL A 236 -10.54 -10.04 -0.79
C VAL A 236 -10.74 -11.48 -0.31
N SER A 237 -10.19 -12.46 -1.03
CA SER A 237 -10.28 -13.87 -0.64
C SER A 237 -9.60 -14.13 0.71
N GLY A 238 -8.39 -13.61 0.91
CA GLY A 238 -7.66 -13.74 2.17
C GLY A 238 -8.39 -13.06 3.34
N ALA A 239 -8.98 -11.88 3.11
CA ALA A 239 -9.80 -11.20 4.12
C ALA A 239 -11.03 -12.01 4.52
N ARG A 240 -11.68 -12.70 3.58
CA ARG A 240 -12.82 -13.59 3.85
C ARG A 240 -12.41 -14.83 4.64
N GLU A 241 -11.31 -15.48 4.27
CA GLU A 241 -10.75 -16.59 5.03
C GLU A 241 -10.42 -16.17 6.46
N GLN A 242 -9.80 -15.00 6.63
CA GLN A 242 -9.48 -14.44 7.94
C GLN A 242 -10.75 -14.16 8.75
N ALA A 243 -11.82 -13.61 8.14
CA ALA A 243 -13.09 -13.40 8.81
C ALA A 243 -13.75 -14.72 9.27
N SER A 244 -13.67 -15.77 8.43
CA SER A 244 -14.15 -17.11 8.77
C SER A 244 -13.37 -17.70 9.94
N ALA A 245 -12.04 -17.70 9.86
CA ALA A 245 -11.16 -18.18 10.93
C ALA A 245 -11.42 -17.43 12.25
N THR A 246 -11.63 -16.11 12.18
CA THR A 246 -11.92 -15.30 13.37
C THR A 246 -13.26 -15.68 14.02
N THR A 247 -14.25 -16.08 13.22
CA THR A 247 -15.55 -16.57 13.71
C THR A 247 -15.40 -17.92 14.43
N GLU A 248 -14.59 -18.82 13.87
CA GLU A 248 -14.27 -20.11 14.48
C GLU A 248 -13.54 -19.91 15.81
N ILE A 249 -12.47 -19.10 15.83
CA ILE A 249 -11.71 -18.82 17.06
C ILE A 249 -12.61 -18.15 18.11
N SER A 250 -13.52 -17.24 17.72
CA SER A 250 -14.50 -16.65 18.66
C SER A 250 -15.40 -17.71 19.31
N THR A 251 -15.76 -18.76 18.57
CA THR A 251 -16.53 -19.89 19.11
C THR A 251 -15.69 -20.68 20.11
N THR A 252 -14.44 -21.01 19.77
CA THR A 252 -13.51 -21.69 20.68
C THR A 252 -13.25 -20.88 21.95
N VAL A 253 -13.13 -19.55 21.84
CA VAL A 253 -12.96 -18.65 22.99
C VAL A 253 -14.17 -18.69 23.91
N LYS A 254 -15.39 -18.70 23.37
CA LYS A 254 -16.62 -18.87 24.19
C LYS A 254 -16.64 -20.21 24.91
N GLU A 255 -16.24 -21.28 24.24
CA GLU A 255 -16.12 -22.61 24.85
C GLU A 255 -15.04 -22.63 25.95
N LEU A 256 -13.88 -21.99 25.72
CA LEU A 256 -12.83 -21.85 26.73
C LEU A 256 -13.28 -21.05 27.97
N LEU A 257 -14.06 -19.98 27.79
CA LEU A 257 -14.65 -19.25 28.91
C LEU A 257 -15.64 -20.11 29.69
N SER A 258 -16.47 -20.89 28.99
CA SER A 258 -17.42 -21.81 29.61
C SER A 258 -16.71 -22.89 30.41
N THR A 259 -15.71 -23.54 29.82
CA THR A 259 -14.92 -24.60 30.49
C THR A 259 -14.11 -24.04 31.66
N SER A 260 -13.54 -22.85 31.55
CA SER A 260 -12.86 -22.18 32.68
C SER A 260 -13.82 -21.95 33.84
N ARG A 261 -15.03 -21.43 33.59
CA ARG A 261 -16.05 -21.28 34.65
C ARG A 261 -16.44 -22.61 35.29
N GLN A 262 -16.55 -23.67 34.49
CA GLN A 262 -16.83 -25.01 35.00
C GLN A 262 -15.70 -25.56 35.88
N ILE A 263 -14.43 -25.32 35.49
CA ILE A 263 -13.26 -25.73 36.28
C ILE A 263 -13.23 -24.97 37.60
N ALA A 264 -13.47 -23.65 37.59
CA ALA A 264 -13.53 -22.84 38.82
C ALA A 264 -14.64 -23.35 39.76
N GLY A 265 -15.85 -23.61 39.22
CA GLY A 265 -16.95 -24.19 40.01
C GLY A 265 -16.61 -25.58 40.57
N SER A 266 -15.89 -26.40 39.80
CA SER A 266 -15.43 -27.72 40.25
C SER A 266 -14.39 -27.62 41.36
N ALA A 267 -13.44 -26.68 41.26
CA ALA A 267 -12.45 -26.42 42.30
C ALA A 267 -13.11 -25.96 43.61
N GLN A 268 -14.10 -25.06 43.54
CA GLN A 268 -14.89 -24.65 44.71
C GLN A 268 -15.68 -25.83 45.31
N GLN A 269 -16.20 -26.73 44.48
CA GLN A 269 -16.87 -27.93 44.95
C GLN A 269 -15.89 -28.88 45.67
N VAL A 270 -14.70 -29.09 45.12
CA VAL A 270 -13.64 -29.86 45.77
C VAL A 270 -13.27 -29.25 47.11
N ALA A 271 -13.13 -27.92 47.19
CA ALA A 271 -12.82 -27.23 48.44
C ALA A 271 -13.91 -27.43 49.51
N ARG A 272 -15.19 -27.38 49.14
CA ARG A 272 -16.31 -27.66 50.05
C ARG A 272 -16.29 -29.10 50.56
N VAL A 273 -16.17 -30.08 49.66
CA VAL A 273 -16.11 -31.50 50.03
C VAL A 273 -14.90 -31.79 50.91
N ALA A 274 -13.77 -31.14 50.63
CA ALA A 274 -12.58 -31.25 51.45
C ALA A 274 -12.84 -30.71 52.87
N ASP A 275 -13.43 -29.53 53.04
CA ASP A 275 -13.74 -28.99 54.37
C ASP A 275 -14.70 -29.89 55.17
N ASP A 276 -15.77 -30.40 54.53
CA ASP A 276 -16.69 -31.37 55.13
C ASP A 276 -15.96 -32.64 55.58
N THR A 277 -15.04 -33.14 54.74
CA THR A 277 -14.23 -34.33 55.04
C THR A 277 -13.28 -34.08 56.22
N ALA A 278 -12.66 -32.89 56.31
CA ALA A 278 -11.86 -32.50 57.47
C ALA A 278 -12.71 -32.39 58.74
N GLY A 279 -13.96 -31.91 58.63
CA GLY A 279 -14.91 -31.86 59.74
C GLY A 279 -15.28 -33.26 60.25
N ALA A 280 -15.60 -34.17 59.33
CA ALA A 280 -15.91 -35.57 59.64
C ALA A 280 -14.70 -36.30 60.26
N ALA A 281 -13.49 -36.10 59.72
CA ALA A 281 -12.27 -36.71 60.25
C ALA A 281 -11.92 -36.19 61.66
N ARG A 282 -12.13 -34.90 61.94
CA ARG A 282 -11.97 -34.32 63.29
C ARG A 282 -12.96 -34.94 64.28
N THR A 283 -14.24 -35.01 63.91
CA THR A 283 -15.27 -35.66 64.73
C THR A 283 -14.97 -37.14 64.97
N GLY A 284 -14.45 -37.83 63.95
CA GLY A 284 -13.99 -39.22 64.05
C GLY A 284 -12.83 -39.38 65.05
N ASN A 285 -11.81 -38.52 64.95
CA ASN A 285 -10.69 -38.48 65.90
C ASN A 285 -11.17 -38.25 67.34
N ASP A 286 -12.06 -37.30 67.57
CA ASP A 286 -12.61 -37.01 68.91
C ASP A 286 -13.41 -38.18 69.48
N THR A 287 -14.11 -38.92 68.63
CA THR A 287 -14.82 -40.14 69.02
C THR A 287 -13.86 -41.25 69.43
N VAL A 288 -12.76 -41.40 68.70
CA VAL A 288 -11.71 -42.38 69.04
C VAL A 288 -10.98 -41.99 70.33
N LEU A 289 -10.69 -40.72 70.56
CA LEU A 289 -10.09 -40.24 71.81
C LEU A 289 -10.98 -40.57 73.03
N ARG A 290 -12.30 -40.36 72.90
CA ARG A 290 -13.26 -40.77 73.95
C ARG A 290 -13.30 -42.28 74.15
N ALA A 291 -13.19 -43.07 73.08
CA ALA A 291 -13.11 -44.52 73.17
C ALA A 291 -11.83 -44.99 73.88
N GLN A 292 -10.69 -44.30 73.65
CA GLN A 292 -9.44 -44.56 74.37
C GLN A 292 -9.56 -44.26 75.86
N GLU A 293 -10.20 -43.16 76.24
CA GLU A 293 -10.47 -42.83 77.64
C GLU A 293 -11.36 -43.90 78.31
N ALA A 294 -12.41 -44.36 77.61
CA ALA A 294 -13.26 -45.45 78.12
C ALA A 294 -12.48 -46.76 78.30
N ILE A 295 -11.59 -47.10 77.38
CA ILE A 295 -10.71 -48.27 77.47
C ILE A 295 -9.73 -48.16 78.65
N ASP A 296 -9.18 -46.97 78.92
CA ASP A 296 -8.32 -46.73 80.09
C ASP A 296 -9.07 -46.97 81.41
N VAL A 297 -10.33 -46.52 81.49
CA VAL A 297 -11.19 -46.80 82.65
C VAL A 297 -11.42 -48.31 82.81
N VAL A 298 -11.73 -49.02 81.71
CA VAL A 298 -11.90 -50.49 81.74
C VAL A 298 -10.60 -51.18 82.17
N SER A 299 -9.44 -50.75 81.69
CA SER A 299 -8.14 -51.29 82.10
C SER A 299 -7.94 -51.17 83.61
N ARG A 300 -8.19 -49.99 84.19
CA ARG A 300 -8.10 -49.77 85.64
C ARG A 300 -9.09 -50.64 86.43
N GLN A 301 -10.28 -50.89 85.89
CA GLN A 301 -11.27 -51.74 86.52
C GLN A 301 -10.86 -53.22 86.50
N VAL A 302 -10.30 -53.69 85.38
CA VAL A 302 -9.71 -55.03 85.24
C VAL A 302 -8.58 -55.22 86.25
N ASP A 303 -7.65 -54.27 86.36
CA ASP A 303 -6.56 -54.32 87.35
C ASP A 303 -7.08 -54.38 88.80
N SER A 304 -8.14 -53.62 89.10
CA SER A 304 -8.79 -53.65 90.41
C SER A 304 -9.40 -55.02 90.72
N ILE A 305 -10.06 -55.65 89.74
CA ILE A 305 -10.62 -57.00 89.88
C ILE A 305 -9.51 -58.00 90.19
N VAL A 306 -8.38 -57.97 89.45
CA VAL A 306 -7.23 -58.86 89.72
C VAL A 306 -6.76 -58.71 91.17
N ASN A 307 -6.58 -57.47 91.64
CA ASN A 307 -6.15 -57.21 93.02
C ASN A 307 -7.13 -57.76 94.07
N HIS A 308 -8.44 -57.58 93.86
CA HIS A 308 -9.47 -58.12 94.76
C HIS A 308 -9.49 -59.65 94.77
N MET A 309 -9.29 -60.30 93.62
CA MET A 309 -9.25 -61.76 93.53
C MET A 309 -7.99 -62.36 94.18
N LEU A 310 -6.84 -61.68 94.06
CA LEU A 310 -5.61 -62.06 94.77
C LEU A 310 -5.78 -61.96 96.29
N GLU A 311 -6.38 -60.89 96.80
CA GLU A 311 -6.68 -60.76 98.23
C GLU A 311 -7.68 -61.83 98.69
N LEU A 312 -8.74 -62.11 97.92
CA LEU A 312 -9.68 -63.18 98.22
C LEU A 312 -8.97 -64.54 98.29
N GLY A 313 -8.08 -64.83 97.33
CA GLY A 313 -7.28 -66.06 97.33
C GLY A 313 -6.41 -66.18 98.59
N LYS A 314 -5.80 -65.08 99.04
CA LYS A 314 -5.03 -65.03 100.29
C LYS A 314 -5.91 -65.27 101.52
N ARG A 315 -7.08 -64.64 101.60
CA ARG A 315 -8.04 -64.83 102.70
C ARG A 315 -8.56 -66.26 102.76
N SER A 316 -8.88 -66.86 101.62
CA SER A 316 -9.26 -68.27 101.53
C SER A 316 -8.15 -69.20 102.02
N GLN A 317 -6.89 -68.89 101.71
CA GLN A 317 -5.73 -69.65 102.22
C GLN A 317 -5.59 -69.52 103.75
N GLU A 318 -5.77 -68.32 104.30
CA GLU A 318 -5.76 -68.08 105.76
C GLU A 318 -6.87 -68.88 106.46
N ILE A 319 -8.09 -68.89 105.91
CA ILE A 319 -9.23 -69.67 106.44
C ILE A 319 -8.94 -71.17 106.36
N GLY A 320 -8.35 -71.66 105.26
CA GLY A 320 -7.94 -73.06 105.11
C GLY A 320 -7.04 -73.52 106.27
N GLY A 321 -6.04 -72.70 106.63
CA GLY A 321 -5.15 -72.99 107.76
C GLY A 321 -5.87 -72.98 109.12
N ILE A 322 -6.88 -72.12 109.32
CA ILE A 322 -7.71 -72.14 110.53
C ILE A 322 -8.54 -73.44 110.59
N LEU A 323 -9.10 -73.89 109.46
CA LEU A 323 -9.85 -75.14 109.39
C LEU A 323 -8.97 -76.37 109.65
N ASP A 324 -7.69 -76.34 109.29
CA ASP A 324 -6.73 -77.39 109.68
C ASP A 324 -6.60 -77.50 111.21
N ILE A 325 -6.44 -76.37 111.89
CA ILE A 325 -6.37 -76.32 113.35
C ILE A 325 -7.69 -76.79 113.99
N ILE A 326 -8.84 -76.35 113.48
CA ILE A 326 -10.15 -76.77 114.02
C ILE A 326 -10.34 -78.28 113.84
N ASN A 327 -9.97 -78.84 112.69
CA ASN A 327 -10.07 -80.27 112.45
C ASN A 327 -9.14 -81.06 113.37
N GLU A 328 -7.92 -80.57 113.61
CA GLU A 328 -7.00 -81.15 114.59
C GLU A 328 -7.58 -81.09 116.01
N LEU A 329 -8.16 -79.96 116.42
CA LEU A 329 -8.81 -79.82 117.73
C LEU A 329 -10.03 -80.73 117.87
N ALA A 330 -10.83 -80.90 116.81
CA ALA A 330 -11.95 -81.82 116.79
C ALA A 330 -11.48 -83.26 116.98
N GLU A 331 -10.43 -83.69 116.27
CA GLU A 331 -9.84 -85.02 116.42
C GLU A 331 -9.24 -85.23 117.81
N GLN A 332 -8.50 -84.24 118.35
CA GLN A 332 -7.99 -84.29 119.71
C GLN A 332 -9.13 -84.39 120.74
N THR A 333 -10.23 -83.65 120.54
CA THR A 333 -11.41 -83.71 121.40
C THR A 333 -12.11 -85.06 121.31
N ASN A 334 -12.18 -85.64 120.11
CA ASN A 334 -12.71 -86.98 119.87
C ASN A 334 -11.90 -88.04 120.63
N ILE A 335 -10.56 -87.98 120.55
CA ILE A 335 -9.65 -88.86 121.29
C ILE A 335 -9.82 -88.66 122.81
N LEU A 336 -9.92 -87.42 123.29
CA LEU A 336 -10.16 -87.12 124.70
C LEU A 336 -11.49 -87.72 125.19
N ALA A 337 -12.54 -87.61 124.38
CA ALA A 337 -13.85 -88.15 124.68
C ALA A 337 -13.87 -89.68 124.71
N ILE A 338 -13.14 -90.34 123.81
CA ILE A 338 -12.94 -91.79 123.83
C ILE A 338 -12.22 -92.22 125.11
N ASN A 339 -11.13 -91.54 125.48
CA ASN A 339 -10.39 -91.82 126.71
C ASN A 339 -11.27 -91.62 127.96
N ALA A 340 -12.08 -90.56 128.00
CA ALA A 340 -13.04 -90.31 129.08
C ALA A 340 -14.15 -91.37 129.14
N THR A 341 -14.58 -91.90 127.99
CA THR A 341 -15.56 -92.99 127.90
C THR A 341 -14.97 -94.29 128.47
N ILE A 342 -13.71 -94.60 128.13
CA ILE A 342 -12.99 -95.77 128.64
C ILE A 342 -12.82 -95.68 130.17
N GLU A 343 -12.35 -94.53 130.68
CA GLU A 343 -12.15 -94.33 132.12
C GLU A 343 -13.48 -94.38 132.89
N SER A 344 -14.55 -93.82 132.32
CA SER A 344 -15.91 -93.91 132.88
C SER A 344 -16.44 -95.34 132.93
N ALA A 345 -16.08 -96.19 131.97
CA ALA A 345 -16.39 -97.62 132.00
C ALA A 345 -15.58 -98.37 133.07
N GLY A 346 -14.33 -97.96 133.30
CA GLY A 346 -13.47 -98.48 134.38
C GLY A 346 -13.98 -98.18 135.80
N ALA A 347 -14.68 -97.06 135.99
CA ALA A 347 -15.22 -96.63 137.28
C ALA A 347 -16.59 -97.27 137.68
N GLY A 348 -17.13 -98.18 136.88
CA GLY A 348 -18.35 -98.94 137.20
C GLY A 348 -19.62 -98.07 137.36
N GLU A 349 -20.43 -98.32 138.40
CA GLU A 349 -21.69 -97.60 138.67
C GLU A 349 -21.50 -96.08 138.83
N HIS A 350 -20.36 -95.63 139.36
CA HIS A 350 -20.08 -94.20 139.58
C HIS A 350 -19.73 -93.43 138.29
N GLY A 351 -19.31 -94.12 137.23
CA GLY A 351 -18.90 -93.53 135.95
C GLY A 351 -20.04 -93.35 134.92
N LYS A 352 -21.23 -93.92 135.16
CA LYS A 352 -22.34 -93.91 134.17
C LYS A 352 -22.76 -92.52 133.68
N ARG A 353 -22.79 -91.51 134.56
CA ARG A 353 -23.13 -90.12 134.17
C ARG A 353 -22.01 -89.46 133.36
N PHE A 354 -20.75 -89.78 133.64
CA PHE A 354 -19.60 -89.28 132.89
C PHE A 354 -19.49 -89.93 131.51
N ALA A 355 -19.84 -91.22 131.38
CA ALA A 355 -19.87 -91.92 130.09
C ALA A 355 -20.85 -91.28 129.10
N VAL A 356 -22.03 -90.84 129.55
CA VAL A 356 -23.02 -90.17 128.69
C VAL A 356 -22.50 -88.81 128.20
N VAL A 357 -21.85 -88.03 129.07
CA VAL A 357 -21.25 -86.75 128.69
C VAL A 357 -20.09 -86.96 127.71
N ALA A 358 -19.26 -87.98 127.93
CA ALA A 358 -18.16 -88.31 127.04
C ALA A 358 -18.64 -88.74 125.64
N ASP A 359 -19.70 -89.55 125.52
CA ASP A 359 -20.28 -89.90 124.21
C ASP A 359 -20.93 -88.69 123.50
N GLU A 360 -21.51 -87.75 124.24
CA GLU A 360 -22.05 -86.51 123.65
C GLU A 360 -20.92 -85.57 123.16
N ILE A 361 -19.81 -85.46 123.89
CA ILE A 361 -18.61 -84.72 123.44
C ILE A 361 -18.03 -85.39 122.20
N ARG A 362 -17.98 -86.73 122.15
CA ARG A 362 -17.51 -87.49 120.98
C ARG A 362 -18.36 -87.20 119.74
N LYS A 363 -19.69 -87.28 119.85
CA LYS A 363 -20.60 -86.93 118.76
C LYS A 363 -20.48 -85.48 118.33
N LEU A 364 -20.25 -84.56 119.27
CA LEU A 364 -20.02 -83.15 118.95
C LEU A 364 -18.70 -82.97 118.19
N ALA A 365 -17.62 -83.64 118.61
CA ALA A 365 -16.34 -83.63 117.94
C ALA A 365 -16.44 -84.20 116.50
N ASP A 366 -17.12 -85.34 116.32
CA ASP A 366 -17.40 -85.92 114.99
C ASP A 366 -18.19 -84.94 114.10
N ARG A 367 -19.21 -84.27 114.66
CA ARG A 367 -20.00 -83.25 113.93
C ARG A 367 -19.17 -82.02 113.56
N VAL A 368 -18.29 -81.56 114.45
CA VAL A 368 -17.38 -80.43 114.19
C VAL A 368 -16.36 -80.81 113.11
N GLY A 369 -15.78 -82.01 113.16
CA GLY A 369 -14.87 -82.52 112.12
C GLY A 369 -15.56 -82.63 110.76
N GLY A 370 -16.76 -83.20 110.72
CA GLY A 370 -17.59 -83.27 109.51
C GLY A 370 -17.87 -81.89 108.91
N ALA A 371 -18.38 -80.95 109.73
CA ALA A 371 -18.65 -79.58 109.29
C ALA A 371 -17.38 -78.84 108.83
N THR A 372 -16.24 -79.07 109.49
CA THR A 372 -14.94 -78.46 109.12
C THR A 372 -14.48 -78.97 107.75
N LYS A 373 -14.71 -80.25 107.45
CA LYS A 373 -14.43 -80.84 106.13
C LYS A 373 -15.34 -80.26 105.05
N ASP A 374 -16.63 -80.09 105.33
CA ASP A 374 -17.57 -79.47 104.38
C ASP A 374 -17.19 -78.01 104.07
N ILE A 375 -16.83 -77.22 105.10
CA ILE A 375 -16.34 -75.84 104.91
C ILE A 375 -15.04 -75.82 104.10
N ARG A 376 -14.14 -76.80 104.29
CA ARG A 376 -12.90 -76.90 103.51
C ARG A 376 -13.16 -77.07 102.02
N VAL A 377 -14.12 -77.93 101.66
CA VAL A 377 -14.52 -78.11 100.25
C VAL A 377 -14.98 -76.77 99.66
N LEU A 378 -15.81 -76.01 100.38
CA LEU A 378 -16.25 -74.69 99.93
C LEU A 378 -15.09 -73.69 99.78
N ILE A 379 -14.09 -73.72 100.67
CA ILE A 379 -12.90 -72.86 100.58
C ILE A 379 -12.04 -73.23 99.37
N ASP A 380 -11.85 -74.51 99.10
CA ASP A 380 -11.12 -74.98 97.92
C ASP A 380 -11.86 -74.60 96.62
N GLU A 381 -13.19 -74.70 96.61
CA GLU A 381 -14.04 -74.23 95.50
C GLU A 381 -13.91 -72.72 95.28
N ILE A 382 -13.95 -71.91 96.35
CA ILE A 382 -13.74 -70.44 96.27
C ILE A 382 -12.35 -70.13 95.70
N ARG A 383 -11.31 -70.85 96.13
CA ARG A 383 -9.94 -70.64 95.63
C ARG A 383 -9.81 -71.02 94.15
N ALA A 384 -10.42 -72.14 93.74
CA ALA A 384 -10.44 -72.57 92.34
C ALA A 384 -11.20 -71.57 91.46
N ALA A 385 -12.37 -71.09 91.92
CA ALA A 385 -13.12 -70.04 91.26
C ALA A 385 -12.29 -68.76 91.15
N SER A 386 -11.58 -68.38 92.22
CA SER A 386 -10.74 -67.17 92.22
C SER A 386 -9.61 -67.22 91.18
N ASN A 387 -8.87 -68.33 91.14
CA ASN A 387 -7.84 -68.56 90.13
C ASN A 387 -8.41 -68.51 88.70
N THR A 388 -9.60 -69.10 88.49
CA THR A 388 -10.26 -69.07 87.18
C THR A 388 -10.63 -67.64 86.77
N THR A 389 -11.14 -66.83 87.71
CA THR A 389 -11.43 -65.41 87.46
C THR A 389 -10.17 -64.61 87.16
N ILE A 390 -9.05 -64.87 87.84
CA ILE A 390 -7.77 -64.21 87.55
C ILE A 390 -7.33 -64.50 86.11
N MET A 391 -7.33 -65.77 85.68
CA MET A 391 -6.98 -66.11 84.28
C MET A 391 -7.89 -65.43 83.26
N ALA A 392 -9.21 -65.44 83.50
CA ALA A 392 -10.16 -64.76 82.62
C ALA A 392 -9.92 -63.23 82.56
N THR A 393 -9.49 -62.65 83.68
CA THR A 393 -9.19 -61.21 83.78
C THR A 393 -7.85 -60.86 83.12
N GLU A 394 -6.84 -61.75 83.16
CA GLU A 394 -5.59 -61.59 82.40
C GLU A 394 -5.83 -61.57 80.90
N ASP A 395 -6.66 -62.49 80.39
CA ASP A 395 -7.03 -62.49 78.98
C ASP A 395 -7.87 -61.26 78.60
N GLY A 396 -8.75 -60.81 79.51
CA GLY A 396 -9.43 -59.52 79.40
C GLY A 396 -8.48 -58.33 79.31
N SER A 397 -7.42 -58.30 80.13
CA SER A 397 -6.39 -57.26 80.12
C SER A 397 -5.64 -57.21 78.78
N LYS A 398 -5.24 -58.37 78.24
CA LYS A 398 -4.62 -58.46 76.90
C LYS A 398 -5.54 -57.92 75.81
N ALA A 399 -6.84 -58.25 75.88
CA ALA A 399 -7.83 -57.76 74.92
C ALA A 399 -7.97 -56.23 74.98
N VAL A 400 -8.05 -55.67 76.19
CA VAL A 400 -8.11 -54.21 76.43
C VAL A 400 -6.86 -53.51 75.89
N GLN A 401 -5.67 -54.04 76.16
CA GLN A 401 -4.41 -53.50 75.64
C GLN A 401 -4.35 -53.51 74.11
N SER A 402 -4.81 -54.61 73.49
CA SER A 402 -4.91 -54.72 72.02
C SER A 402 -5.88 -53.69 71.45
N SER A 403 -7.05 -53.52 72.06
CA SER A 403 -8.03 -52.49 71.66
C SER A 403 -7.47 -51.07 71.81
N ALA A 404 -6.73 -50.77 72.89
CA ALA A 404 -6.08 -49.48 73.09
C ALA A 404 -5.11 -49.14 71.95
N LYS A 405 -4.30 -50.12 71.53
CA LYS A 405 -3.37 -49.98 70.40
C LYS A 405 -4.12 -49.71 69.09
N GLN A 406 -5.16 -50.48 68.80
CA GLN A 406 -5.97 -50.32 67.59
C GLN A 406 -6.60 -48.93 67.52
N PHE A 407 -7.16 -48.43 68.61
CA PHE A 407 -7.69 -47.06 68.65
C PHE A 407 -6.60 -46.00 68.41
N GLY A 408 -5.38 -46.23 68.91
CA GLY A 408 -4.23 -45.36 68.63
C GLY A 408 -3.90 -45.28 67.13
N GLU A 409 -3.92 -46.41 66.43
CA GLU A 409 -3.71 -46.48 64.98
C GLU A 409 -4.83 -45.76 64.22
N VAL A 410 -6.10 -45.95 64.61
CA VAL A 410 -7.25 -45.26 63.99
C VAL A 410 -7.16 -43.75 64.20
N ALA A 411 -6.77 -43.27 65.38
CA ALA A 411 -6.54 -41.84 65.62
C ALA A 411 -5.42 -41.28 64.73
N GLY A 412 -4.35 -42.06 64.52
CA GLY A 412 -3.29 -41.73 63.56
C GLY A 412 -3.83 -41.56 62.13
N ASN A 413 -4.69 -42.48 61.69
CA ASN A 413 -5.31 -42.43 60.37
C ASN A 413 -6.21 -41.20 60.20
N PHE A 414 -7.01 -40.82 61.20
CA PHE A 414 -7.81 -39.59 61.12
C PHE A 414 -6.96 -38.32 61.02
N ARG A 415 -5.85 -38.24 61.79
CA ARG A 415 -4.90 -37.12 61.64
C ARG A 415 -4.31 -37.06 60.23
N ARG A 416 -3.95 -38.22 59.67
CA ARG A 416 -3.42 -38.31 58.30
C ARG A 416 -4.46 -37.86 57.25
N ILE A 417 -5.73 -38.22 57.43
CA ILE A 417 -6.83 -37.75 56.56
C ILE A 417 -6.90 -36.21 56.59
N VAL A 418 -6.85 -35.59 57.77
CA VAL A 418 -6.89 -34.12 57.90
C VAL A 418 -5.73 -33.46 57.15
N GLU A 419 -4.52 -34.02 57.22
CA GLU A 419 -3.36 -33.51 56.46
C GLU A 419 -3.56 -33.60 54.94
N LEU A 420 -4.03 -34.74 54.45
CA LEU A 420 -4.29 -34.95 53.02
C LEU A 420 -5.39 -34.01 52.51
N VAL A 421 -6.42 -33.78 53.31
CA VAL A 421 -7.49 -32.85 53.00
C VAL A 421 -6.98 -31.41 52.91
N ARG A 422 -6.07 -31.00 53.80
CA ARG A 422 -5.43 -29.67 53.71
C ARG A 422 -4.64 -29.50 52.43
N ALA A 423 -3.84 -30.50 52.04
CA ALA A 423 -3.13 -30.47 50.77
C ALA A 423 -4.08 -30.34 49.56
N ASN A 424 -5.22 -31.05 49.58
CA ASN A 424 -6.23 -30.94 48.52
C ASN A 424 -6.89 -29.55 48.48
N LEU A 425 -7.10 -28.91 49.63
CA LEU A 425 -7.62 -27.53 49.69
C LEU A 425 -6.66 -26.53 49.05
N ASP A 426 -5.35 -26.69 49.30
CA ASP A 426 -4.34 -25.82 48.70
C ASP A 426 -4.29 -25.97 47.18
N VAL A 427 -4.34 -27.21 46.68
CA VAL A 427 -4.43 -27.49 45.23
C VAL A 427 -5.71 -26.91 44.62
N ALA A 428 -6.86 -27.06 45.30
CA ALA A 428 -8.11 -26.51 44.80
C ALA A 428 -8.06 -24.97 44.67
N ARG A 429 -7.42 -24.27 45.62
CA ARG A 429 -7.20 -22.82 45.55
C ARG A 429 -6.26 -22.41 44.43
N GLU A 430 -5.20 -23.18 44.20
CA GLU A 430 -4.27 -22.94 43.09
C GLU A 430 -4.96 -23.10 41.73
N ILE A 431 -5.82 -24.12 41.59
CA ILE A 431 -6.65 -24.33 40.40
C ILE A 431 -7.59 -23.14 40.21
N GLU A 432 -8.26 -22.66 41.26
CA GLU A 432 -9.15 -21.50 41.20
C GLU A 432 -8.41 -20.25 40.70
N LEU A 433 -7.25 -19.94 41.29
CA LEU A 433 -6.42 -18.80 40.89
C LEU A 433 -5.95 -18.91 39.43
N SER A 434 -5.44 -20.08 39.04
CA SER A 434 -4.96 -20.33 37.67
C SER A 434 -6.10 -20.21 36.65
N THR A 435 -7.29 -20.70 37.01
CA THR A 435 -8.49 -20.62 36.17
C THR A 435 -8.99 -19.17 36.04
N GLN A 436 -8.87 -18.37 37.09
CA GLN A 436 -9.18 -16.94 37.03
C GLN A 436 -8.21 -16.22 36.07
N GLN A 437 -6.92 -16.49 36.15
CA GLN A 437 -5.92 -15.95 35.23
C GLN A 437 -6.19 -16.38 33.77
N GLN A 438 -6.53 -17.65 33.56
CA GLN A 438 -6.90 -18.18 32.25
C GLN A 438 -8.14 -17.45 31.69
N THR A 439 -9.15 -17.18 32.52
CA THR A 439 -10.34 -16.43 32.12
C THR A 439 -9.97 -15.04 31.62
N THR A 440 -9.14 -14.30 32.37
CA THR A 440 -8.67 -12.96 31.96
C THR A 440 -7.86 -13.01 30.66
N ALA A 441 -6.97 -13.99 30.51
CA ALA A 441 -6.19 -14.16 29.28
C ALA A 441 -7.10 -14.45 28.07
N VAL A 442 -8.13 -15.28 28.24
CA VAL A 442 -9.09 -15.60 27.18
C VAL A 442 -9.95 -14.38 26.82
N GLU A 443 -10.32 -13.52 27.77
CA GLU A 443 -11.01 -12.25 27.49
C GLU A 443 -10.14 -11.28 26.68
N GLN A 444 -8.83 -11.23 26.95
CA GLN A 444 -7.89 -10.44 26.14
C GLN A 444 -7.78 -10.99 24.72
N VAL A 445 -7.71 -12.33 24.56
CA VAL A 445 -7.72 -13.00 23.26
C VAL A 445 -9.02 -12.68 22.50
N ASN A 446 -10.17 -12.71 23.18
CA ASN A 446 -11.46 -12.33 22.58
C ASN A 446 -11.44 -10.91 22.01
N THR A 447 -10.85 -9.96 22.73
CA THR A 447 -10.73 -8.57 22.29
C THR A 447 -9.86 -8.46 21.05
N ALA A 448 -8.69 -9.10 21.05
CA ALA A 448 -7.79 -9.13 19.89
C ALA A 448 -8.46 -9.76 18.65
N ILE A 449 -9.25 -10.81 18.82
CA ILE A 449 -10.03 -11.45 17.75
C ILE A 449 -11.06 -10.48 17.15
N LEU A 450 -11.73 -9.67 17.97
CA LEU A 450 -12.68 -8.68 17.45
C LEU A 450 -11.98 -7.60 16.60
N GLU A 451 -10.79 -7.16 17.00
CA GLU A 451 -9.96 -6.23 16.22
C GLU A 451 -9.49 -6.85 14.91
N VAL A 452 -9.10 -8.13 14.92
CA VAL A 452 -8.74 -8.89 13.71
C VAL A 452 -9.94 -9.02 12.77
N ALA A 453 -11.14 -9.33 13.28
CA ALA A 453 -12.35 -9.38 12.47
C ALA A 453 -12.68 -8.03 11.82
N GLN A 454 -12.50 -6.94 12.57
CA GLN A 454 -12.70 -5.59 12.04
C GLN A 454 -11.69 -5.26 10.94
N THR A 455 -10.41 -5.59 11.17
CA THR A 455 -9.34 -5.37 10.18
C THR A 455 -9.57 -6.18 8.91
N ALA A 456 -10.01 -7.43 9.03
CA ALA A 456 -10.37 -8.27 7.90
C ALA A 456 -11.53 -7.65 7.08
N ARG A 457 -12.60 -7.18 7.72
CA ARG A 457 -13.70 -6.47 7.03
C ARG A 457 -13.23 -5.20 6.32
N GLN A 458 -12.35 -4.42 6.96
CA GLN A 458 -11.78 -3.21 6.35
C GLN A 458 -10.90 -3.55 5.13
N ALA A 459 -10.10 -4.62 5.23
CA ALA A 459 -9.27 -5.12 4.14
C ALA A 459 -10.13 -5.61 2.97
N GLU A 460 -11.24 -6.33 3.22
CA GLU A 460 -12.19 -6.72 2.18
C GLU A 460 -12.75 -5.49 1.46
N SER A 461 -13.26 -4.51 2.20
CA SER A 461 -13.83 -3.28 1.63
C SER A 461 -12.83 -2.47 0.81
N THR A 462 -11.62 -2.27 1.34
CA THR A 462 -10.56 -1.51 0.67
C THR A 462 -10.07 -2.23 -0.60
N SER A 463 -9.99 -3.57 -0.54
CA SER A 463 -9.60 -4.39 -1.69
C SER A 463 -10.69 -4.40 -2.77
N ALA A 464 -11.98 -4.43 -2.38
CA ALA A 464 -13.09 -4.27 -3.32
C ALA A 464 -13.06 -2.90 -4.04
N GLN A 465 -12.71 -1.82 -3.32
CA GLN A 465 -12.53 -0.50 -3.93
C GLN A 465 -11.31 -0.47 -4.88
N THR A 466 -10.23 -1.17 -4.53
CA THR A 466 -9.06 -1.33 -5.41
C THR A 466 -9.42 -2.09 -6.68
N LEU A 467 -10.23 -3.15 -6.60
CA LEU A 467 -10.75 -3.88 -7.75
C LEU A 467 -11.56 -2.97 -8.68
N GLN A 468 -12.46 -2.15 -8.12
CA GLN A 468 -13.22 -1.18 -8.90
C GLN A 468 -12.30 -0.17 -9.61
N THR A 469 -11.30 0.35 -8.90
CA THR A 469 -10.34 1.31 -9.45
C THR A 469 -9.50 0.68 -10.55
N ALA A 470 -9.03 -0.56 -10.36
CA ALA A 470 -8.34 -1.32 -11.39
C ALA A 470 -9.22 -1.50 -12.64
N ASN A 471 -10.50 -1.87 -12.48
CA ASN A 471 -11.41 -1.98 -13.61
C ASN A 471 -11.60 -0.65 -14.36
N GLN A 472 -11.68 0.47 -13.65
CA GLN A 472 -11.74 1.80 -14.24
C GLN A 472 -10.45 2.16 -15.01
N LEU A 473 -9.26 1.86 -14.46
CA LEU A 473 -7.99 2.06 -15.16
C LEU A 473 -7.92 1.21 -16.44
N SER A 474 -8.32 -0.07 -16.37
CA SER A 474 -8.37 -0.96 -17.52
C SER A 474 -9.28 -0.42 -18.62
N GLN A 475 -10.48 0.06 -18.25
CA GLN A 475 -11.43 0.67 -19.18
C GLN A 475 -10.87 1.95 -19.81
N LEU A 476 -10.31 2.85 -19.01
CA LEU A 476 -9.71 4.09 -19.50
C LEU A 476 -8.55 3.80 -20.46
N SER A 477 -7.72 2.81 -20.14
CA SER A 477 -6.61 2.40 -20.98
C SER A 477 -7.08 1.79 -22.31
N LYS A 478 -8.17 1.00 -22.31
CA LYS A 478 -8.80 0.52 -23.54
C LYS A 478 -9.35 1.67 -24.39
N GLN A 479 -9.98 2.68 -23.78
CA GLN A 479 -10.46 3.87 -24.49
C GLN A 479 -9.30 4.67 -25.12
N LEU A 480 -8.21 4.88 -24.37
CA LEU A 480 -7.02 5.54 -24.88
C LEU A 480 -6.36 4.76 -26.02
N SER A 481 -6.32 3.42 -25.93
CA SER A 481 -5.84 2.56 -27.03
C SER A 481 -6.70 2.71 -28.27
N ALA A 482 -8.03 2.69 -28.13
CA ALA A 482 -8.95 2.85 -29.26
C ALA A 482 -8.79 4.22 -29.96
N ILE A 483 -8.54 5.28 -29.21
CA ILE A 483 -8.27 6.62 -29.77
C ILE A 483 -6.96 6.62 -30.57
N LEU A 484 -5.91 5.97 -30.06
CA LEU A 484 -4.65 5.82 -30.79
C LEU A 484 -4.82 5.00 -32.08
N ASP A 485 -5.51 3.86 -31.99
CA ASP A 485 -5.72 2.96 -33.13
C ASP A 485 -6.57 3.63 -34.22
N ALA A 486 -7.60 4.39 -33.82
CA ALA A 486 -8.40 5.21 -34.74
C ALA A 486 -7.56 6.30 -35.41
N SER A 487 -6.63 6.94 -34.67
CA SER A 487 -5.71 7.92 -35.26
C SER A 487 -4.72 7.28 -36.24
N ALA A 488 -4.22 6.08 -35.92
CA ALA A 488 -3.33 5.32 -36.79
C ALA A 488 -4.04 4.89 -38.08
N ALA A 489 -5.29 4.41 -37.98
CA ALA A 489 -6.10 4.03 -39.14
C ALA A 489 -6.43 5.23 -40.04
N ALA A 490 -6.73 6.39 -39.47
CA ALA A 490 -6.94 7.63 -40.22
C ALA A 490 -5.64 8.14 -40.89
N SER A 491 -4.48 7.93 -40.26
CA SER A 491 -3.19 8.28 -40.86
C SER A 491 -2.79 7.35 -42.02
N ALA A 492 -3.21 6.09 -41.98
CA ALA A 492 -2.90 5.07 -43.00
C ALA A 492 -3.86 5.12 -44.21
N SER A 493 -5.07 5.67 -44.06
CA SER A 493 -5.99 5.89 -45.18
C SER A 493 -5.75 7.21 -45.94
N ALA A 494 -4.95 8.12 -45.37
CA ALA A 494 -4.60 9.42 -45.94
C ALA A 494 -3.22 9.43 -46.64
N SER A 495 -2.42 8.38 -46.46
CA SER A 495 -1.18 8.10 -47.21
C SER A 495 -1.46 7.25 -48.44
#